data_AF-A0A7S3MCB1-F1
#
_entry.id   AF-A0A7S3MCB1-F1
#
_cell.length_a   1.000
_cell.length_b   1.000
_cell.length_c   1.000
_cell.angle_alpha   90.00
_cell.angle_beta   90.00
_cell.angle_gamma   90.00
#
_symmetry.space_group_name_H-M   'P 1'
#
loop_
_entity.id
_entity.type
_entity.pdbx_description
1 polymer ?
#
loop_
_entity_poly.entity_id
_entity_poly.type
_entity_poly.pdbx_seq_one_letter_code
_entity_poly.pdbx_strand_id
1 'polypeptide(L)'
;RQFWEGRVQGKTEADWQVAEVRKEVEDALELGQDGARRFQDEVLCSFVLELLAHAHQTCLTARKTSVFVGIMWNIFATMHGRSETTVRVGEPKGVSECFLEYKRLLMAHTCIAAGESAGALGILSLPDVRQLTQFVSGTLFQHFVLYQSVLVCPQEANVKQVEVSFEAPRAPPDLRRGKLRV
;
A
#
# COMPACT_ATOMS: atom_id res chain seq x y z
N ARG A 1 -13.60 -1.75 22.51
CA ARG A 1 -14.69 -1.57 21.51
C ARG A 1 -15.42 -0.23 21.74
N GLN A 2 -14.73 0.90 21.91
CA GLN A 2 -15.36 2.21 22.18
C GLN A 2 -14.59 3.41 21.56
N PHE A 3 -13.81 3.19 20.49
CA PHE A 3 -13.08 4.29 19.82
C PHE A 3 -13.86 4.93 18.65
N TRP A 4 -14.98 4.33 18.23
CA TRP A 4 -15.68 4.70 16.99
C TRP A 4 -17.04 5.41 17.15
N GLU A 5 -17.55 5.60 18.37
CA GLU A 5 -18.94 6.10 18.58
C GLU A 5 -19.11 7.63 18.58
N GLY A 6 -18.05 8.40 18.32
CA GLY A 6 -18.08 9.87 18.50
C GLY A 6 -18.18 10.73 17.25
N ARG A 7 -18.29 10.19 16.03
CA ARG A 7 -18.15 10.98 14.78
C ARG A 7 -19.38 10.97 13.86
N VAL A 8 -20.58 11.01 14.46
CA VAL A 8 -21.83 11.25 13.73
C VAL A 8 -22.49 12.52 14.26
N GLN A 9 -22.03 13.68 13.78
CA GLN A 9 -22.85 14.90 13.68
C GLN A 9 -22.09 15.99 12.92
N GLY A 10 -22.63 16.36 11.75
CA GLY A 10 -22.19 17.49 10.93
C GLY A 10 -21.20 17.12 9.83
N LYS A 11 -21.70 16.70 8.65
CA LYS A 11 -20.88 16.73 7.43
C LYS A 11 -20.66 18.18 7.05
N THR A 12 -19.44 18.66 7.20
CA THR A 12 -19.01 19.98 6.74
C THR A 12 -18.95 20.02 5.21
N GLU A 13 -19.05 21.20 4.57
CA GLU A 13 -18.95 21.37 3.11
C GLU A 13 -17.66 20.75 2.52
N ALA A 14 -16.59 20.76 3.31
CA ALA A 14 -15.33 20.08 3.00
C ALA A 14 -15.46 18.54 2.93
N ASP A 15 -16.31 17.92 3.74
CA ASP A 15 -16.51 16.45 3.71
C ASP A 15 -17.28 16.00 2.46
N TRP A 16 -18.18 16.86 1.95
CA TRP A 16 -18.89 16.61 0.71
C TRP A 16 -17.94 16.67 -0.50
N GLN A 17 -17.05 17.66 -0.53
CA GLN A 17 -16.04 17.79 -1.58
C GLN A 17 -15.06 16.60 -1.59
N VAL A 18 -14.64 16.10 -0.41
CA VAL A 18 -13.77 14.93 -0.33
C VAL A 18 -14.48 13.66 -0.83
N ALA A 19 -15.78 13.51 -0.56
CA ALA A 19 -16.55 12.37 -1.04
C ALA A 19 -16.76 12.40 -2.56
N GLU A 20 -17.00 13.58 -3.14
CA GLU A 20 -17.09 13.75 -4.60
C GLU A 20 -15.75 13.46 -5.28
N VAL A 21 -14.65 14.04 -4.80
CA VAL A 21 -13.31 13.80 -5.36
C VAL A 21 -12.92 12.33 -5.24
N ARG A 22 -13.25 11.68 -4.12
CA ARG A 22 -13.06 10.23 -3.95
C ARG A 22 -13.77 9.45 -5.05
N LYS A 23 -15.05 9.75 -5.30
CA LYS A 23 -15.84 9.06 -6.31
C LYS A 23 -15.26 9.25 -7.71
N GLU A 24 -14.88 10.47 -8.08
CA GLU A 24 -14.22 10.75 -9.37
C GLU A 24 -12.90 9.97 -9.53
N VAL A 25 -12.12 9.83 -8.47
CA VAL A 25 -10.88 9.04 -8.47
C VAL A 25 -11.19 7.53 -8.59
N GLU A 26 -12.19 7.04 -7.88
CA GLU A 26 -12.63 5.64 -7.97
C GLU A 26 -13.11 5.31 -9.40
N ASP A 27 -13.92 6.19 -10.00
CA ASP A 27 -14.42 6.05 -11.36
C ASP A 27 -13.27 6.12 -12.39
N ALA A 28 -12.34 7.06 -12.25
CA ALA A 28 -11.21 7.24 -13.18
C ALA A 28 -10.18 6.10 -13.14
N LEU A 29 -10.06 5.42 -11.99
CA LEU A 29 -9.14 4.29 -11.80
C LEU A 29 -9.84 2.93 -11.92
N GLU A 30 -11.14 2.93 -12.24
CA GLU A 30 -11.98 1.73 -12.30
C GLU A 30 -11.93 0.88 -11.02
N LEU A 31 -11.83 1.55 -9.87
CA LEU A 31 -11.79 0.92 -8.54
C LEU A 31 -13.21 0.53 -8.10
N GLY A 32 -13.32 -0.53 -7.28
CA GLY A 32 -14.60 -0.96 -6.69
C GLY A 32 -15.45 -1.86 -7.59
N GLN A 33 -14.93 -2.28 -8.77
CA GLN A 33 -15.61 -3.20 -9.67
C GLN A 33 -15.67 -4.63 -9.11
N ASP A 34 -14.66 -5.04 -8.34
CA ASP A 34 -14.58 -6.36 -7.72
C ASP A 34 -14.79 -6.27 -6.21
N GLY A 35 -15.88 -6.86 -5.72
CA GLY A 35 -16.20 -6.91 -4.29
C GLY A 35 -15.15 -7.63 -3.44
N ALA A 36 -14.39 -8.57 -4.02
CA ALA A 36 -13.30 -9.26 -3.33
C ALA A 36 -12.08 -8.36 -3.10
N ARG A 37 -11.96 -7.27 -3.88
CA ARG A 37 -10.85 -6.32 -3.84
C ARG A 37 -11.19 -5.00 -3.16
N ARG A 38 -12.37 -4.89 -2.55
CA ARG A 38 -12.88 -3.64 -1.98
C ARG A 38 -11.91 -2.95 -1.02
N PHE A 39 -11.21 -3.71 -0.18
CA PHE A 39 -10.26 -3.13 0.77
C PHE A 39 -8.96 -2.68 0.10
N GLN A 40 -8.46 -3.46 -0.89
CA GLN A 40 -7.32 -3.05 -1.70
C GLN A 40 -7.63 -1.75 -2.45
N ASP A 41 -8.82 -1.68 -3.06
CA ASP A 41 -9.29 -0.51 -3.80
C ASP A 41 -9.43 0.72 -2.89
N GLU A 42 -9.90 0.54 -1.64
CA GLU A 42 -9.96 1.60 -0.64
C GLU A 42 -8.57 2.13 -0.28
N VAL A 43 -7.58 1.24 -0.12
CA VAL A 43 -6.19 1.60 0.17
C VAL A 43 -5.54 2.32 -1.02
N LEU A 44 -5.75 1.83 -2.24
CA LEU A 44 -5.26 2.47 -3.46
C LEU A 44 -5.87 3.85 -3.67
N CYS A 45 -7.20 3.98 -3.53
CA CYS A 45 -7.89 5.26 -3.61
C CYS A 45 -7.35 6.25 -2.57
N SER A 46 -7.21 5.81 -1.32
CA SER A 46 -6.69 6.67 -0.25
C SER A 46 -5.26 7.16 -0.53
N PHE A 47 -4.38 6.28 -1.03
CA PHE A 47 -3.04 6.67 -1.46
C PHE A 47 -3.07 7.71 -2.59
N VAL A 48 -3.93 7.54 -3.60
CA VAL A 48 -4.04 8.49 -4.71
C VAL A 48 -4.58 9.84 -4.23
N LEU A 49 -5.55 9.87 -3.31
CA LEU A 49 -6.04 11.11 -2.72
C LEU A 49 -4.95 11.86 -1.94
N GLU A 50 -4.13 11.14 -1.16
CA GLU A 50 -2.97 11.72 -0.48
C GLU A 50 -1.95 12.29 -1.46
N LEU A 51 -1.70 11.58 -2.56
CA LEU A 51 -0.82 12.02 -3.64
C LEU A 51 -1.36 13.28 -4.32
N LEU A 52 -2.65 13.35 -4.62
CA LEU A 52 -3.28 14.54 -5.21
C LEU A 52 -3.22 15.74 -4.25
N ALA A 53 -3.46 15.51 -2.96
CA ALA A 53 -3.32 16.54 -1.94
C ALA A 53 -1.86 17.04 -1.85
N HIS A 54 -0.88 16.14 -1.88
CA HIS A 54 0.53 16.49 -1.91
C HIS A 54 0.91 17.26 -3.19
N ALA A 55 0.41 16.83 -4.34
CA ALA A 55 0.63 17.50 -5.62
C ALA A 55 0.06 18.92 -5.62
N HIS A 56 -1.10 19.13 -5.01
CA HIS A 56 -1.69 20.45 -4.82
C HIS A 56 -0.82 21.34 -3.91
N GLN A 57 -0.36 20.82 -2.76
CA GLN A 57 0.51 21.56 -1.83
C GLN A 57 1.86 21.95 -2.43
N THR A 58 2.39 21.14 -3.34
CA THR A 58 3.67 21.36 -4.03
C THR A 58 3.51 22.08 -5.37
N CYS A 59 2.29 22.48 -5.73
CA CYS A 59 1.97 23.15 -6.99
C CYS A 59 2.39 22.36 -8.25
N LEU A 60 2.30 21.03 -8.21
CA LEU A 60 2.54 20.20 -9.38
C LEU A 60 1.43 20.39 -10.42
N THR A 61 1.81 20.58 -11.68
CA THR A 61 0.86 20.65 -12.80
C THR A 61 0.13 19.32 -12.97
N ALA A 62 -1.11 19.35 -13.44
CA ALA A 62 -1.91 18.14 -13.74
C ALA A 62 -1.15 17.09 -14.58
N ARG A 63 -0.35 17.54 -15.55
CA ARG A 63 0.49 16.65 -16.39
C ARG A 63 1.58 15.91 -15.60
N LYS A 64 2.23 16.56 -14.65
CA LYS A 64 3.24 15.92 -13.79
C LYS A 64 2.58 14.94 -12.84
N THR A 65 1.44 15.35 -12.27
CA THR A 65 0.65 14.52 -11.36
C THR A 65 0.15 13.25 -12.04
N SER A 66 -0.40 13.35 -13.27
CA SER A 66 -0.90 12.17 -13.98
C SER A 66 0.21 11.17 -14.32
N VAL A 67 1.38 11.65 -14.75
CA VAL A 67 2.57 10.80 -14.97
C VAL A 67 2.95 10.11 -13.67
N PHE A 68 2.96 10.84 -12.56
CA PHE A 68 3.35 10.29 -11.29
C PHE A 68 2.35 9.26 -10.76
N VAL A 69 1.04 9.49 -10.89
CA VAL A 69 0.00 8.49 -10.60
C VAL A 69 0.24 7.23 -11.45
N GLY A 70 0.53 7.39 -12.75
CA GLY A 70 0.86 6.25 -13.63
C GLY A 70 2.10 5.48 -13.19
N ILE A 71 3.16 6.16 -12.74
CA ILE A 71 4.35 5.52 -12.17
C ILE A 71 3.95 4.70 -10.94
N MET A 72 3.20 5.30 -10.01
CA MET A 72 2.78 4.62 -8.77
C MET A 72 1.90 3.41 -9.06
N TRP A 73 0.99 3.52 -10.02
CA TRP A 73 0.15 2.40 -10.46
C TRP A 73 1.00 1.23 -10.98
N ASN A 74 2.03 1.53 -11.78
CA ASN A 74 2.95 0.51 -12.26
C ASN A 74 3.76 -0.12 -11.11
N ILE A 75 4.12 0.64 -10.08
CA ILE A 75 4.76 0.08 -8.87
C ILE A 75 3.82 -0.87 -8.13
N PHE A 76 2.55 -0.51 -7.94
CA PHE A 76 1.58 -1.43 -7.32
C PHE A 76 1.39 -2.71 -8.15
N ALA A 77 1.33 -2.59 -9.47
CA ALA A 77 1.31 -3.75 -10.36
C ALA A 77 2.60 -4.59 -10.24
N THR A 78 3.76 -3.95 -10.13
CA THR A 78 5.06 -4.62 -9.95
C THR A 78 5.15 -5.36 -8.62
N MET A 79 4.50 -4.89 -7.55
CA MET A 79 4.47 -5.60 -6.26
C MET A 79 3.81 -6.98 -6.37
N HIS A 80 2.88 -7.17 -7.32
CA HIS A 80 2.26 -8.48 -7.59
C HIS A 80 3.19 -9.43 -8.36
N GLY A 81 4.28 -8.92 -8.93
CA GLY A 81 5.28 -9.70 -9.61
C GLY A 81 6.09 -10.57 -8.66
N ARG A 82 6.62 -11.68 -9.19
CA ARG A 82 7.57 -12.53 -8.47
C ARG A 82 8.95 -11.87 -8.47
N SER A 83 9.65 -12.01 -7.35
CA SER A 83 11.04 -11.57 -7.24
C SER A 83 11.93 -12.41 -8.15
N GLU A 84 12.89 -11.74 -8.79
CA GLU A 84 13.94 -12.39 -9.59
C GLU A 84 15.20 -12.63 -8.76
N THR A 85 15.31 -11.95 -7.61
CA THR A 85 16.52 -11.93 -6.79
C THR A 85 16.43 -12.82 -5.55
N THR A 86 15.23 -13.29 -5.17
CA THR A 86 15.06 -14.16 -4.01
C THR A 86 15.45 -15.61 -4.31
N VAL A 87 16.00 -16.29 -3.30
CA VAL A 87 16.36 -17.71 -3.36
C VAL A 87 15.12 -18.61 -3.40
N ARG A 88 13.98 -18.12 -2.88
CA ARG A 88 12.74 -18.88 -2.76
C ARG A 88 11.80 -18.54 -3.92
N VAL A 89 11.48 -19.58 -4.69
CA VAL A 89 10.58 -19.48 -5.85
C VAL A 89 9.21 -19.00 -5.41
N GLY A 90 8.75 -17.90 -6.01
CA GLY A 90 7.39 -17.38 -5.81
C GLY A 90 7.26 -16.31 -4.73
N GLU A 91 8.35 -15.89 -4.06
CA GLU A 91 8.29 -14.73 -3.18
C GLU A 91 7.96 -13.45 -4.00
N PRO A 92 7.09 -12.57 -3.47
CA PRO A 92 6.76 -11.32 -4.14
C PRO A 92 7.96 -10.38 -4.17
N LYS A 93 7.99 -9.45 -5.13
CA LYS A 93 9.10 -8.49 -5.27
C LYS A 93 9.37 -7.73 -3.98
N GLY A 94 10.65 -7.65 -3.61
CA GLY A 94 11.09 -6.93 -2.41
C GLY A 94 11.02 -5.41 -2.55
N VAL A 95 11.22 -4.72 -1.42
CA VAL A 95 11.31 -3.25 -1.36
C VAL A 95 12.37 -2.72 -2.33
N SER A 96 13.55 -3.35 -2.34
CA SER A 96 14.68 -2.94 -3.17
C SER A 96 14.39 -3.05 -4.66
N GLU A 97 13.74 -4.14 -5.10
CA GLU A 97 13.35 -4.34 -6.50
C GLU A 97 12.31 -3.30 -6.94
N CYS A 98 11.28 -3.08 -6.12
CA CYS A 98 10.26 -2.07 -6.42
C CYS A 98 10.84 -0.65 -6.39
N PHE A 99 11.81 -0.37 -5.53
CA PHE A 99 12.50 0.92 -5.49
C PHE A 99 13.38 1.13 -6.73
N LEU A 100 14.07 0.10 -7.21
CA LEU A 100 14.83 0.18 -8.45
C LEU A 100 13.92 0.41 -9.66
N GLU A 101 12.77 -0.26 -9.70
CA GLU A 101 11.78 -0.04 -10.76
C GLU A 101 11.18 1.38 -10.68
N TYR A 102 10.87 1.86 -9.48
CA TYR A 102 10.45 3.25 -9.25
C TYR A 102 11.48 4.24 -9.76
N LYS A 103 12.76 4.05 -9.39
CA LYS A 103 13.86 4.89 -9.88
C LYS A 103 13.95 4.85 -11.41
N ARG A 104 13.85 3.67 -12.02
CA ARG A 104 13.91 3.49 -13.47
C ARG A 104 12.81 4.27 -14.19
N LEU A 105 11.56 4.11 -13.74
CA LEU A 105 10.40 4.81 -14.29
C LEU A 105 10.51 6.32 -14.09
N LEU A 106 10.89 6.76 -12.89
CA LEU A 106 11.03 8.18 -12.58
C LEU A 106 12.09 8.83 -13.48
N MET A 107 13.25 8.19 -13.66
CA MET A 107 14.32 8.67 -14.52
C MET A 107 13.91 8.75 -15.99
N ALA A 108 13.13 7.79 -16.50
CA ALA A 108 12.62 7.80 -17.87
C ALA A 108 11.73 9.03 -18.18
N HIS A 109 11.13 9.64 -17.17
CA HIS A 109 10.28 10.83 -17.30
C HIS A 109 11.00 12.15 -16.96
N THR A 110 12.30 12.12 -16.66
CA THR A 110 13.09 13.34 -16.40
C THR A 110 13.60 14.01 -17.67
N CYS A 111 13.85 15.33 -17.59
CA CYS A 111 14.45 16.09 -18.70
C CYS A 111 15.86 15.62 -19.08
N ILE A 112 16.59 14.98 -18.16
CA ILE A 112 17.94 14.47 -18.42
C ILE A 112 17.88 13.31 -19.43
N ALA A 113 16.91 12.41 -19.27
CA ALA A 113 16.70 11.29 -20.19
C ALA A 113 16.25 11.73 -21.60
N ALA A 114 15.58 12.88 -21.71
CA ALA A 114 15.08 13.42 -22.99
C ALA A 114 16.21 13.80 -23.96
N GLY A 115 17.42 14.06 -23.46
CA GLY A 115 18.61 14.29 -24.29
C GLY A 115 19.29 13.01 -24.81
N GLU A 116 19.04 11.86 -24.18
CA GLU A 116 19.79 10.61 -24.42
C GLU A 116 18.97 9.55 -25.17
N SER A 117 17.63 9.61 -25.13
CA SER A 117 16.75 8.61 -25.73
C SER A 117 15.54 9.25 -26.41
N ALA A 118 15.27 8.85 -27.66
CA ALA A 118 14.20 9.37 -28.52
C ALA A 118 12.76 9.15 -27.98
N GLY A 119 12.60 8.55 -26.80
CA GLY A 119 11.30 8.30 -26.15
C GLY A 119 11.08 9.01 -24.81
N ALA A 120 12.03 9.79 -24.30
CA ALA A 120 11.90 10.43 -22.99
C ALA A 120 11.20 11.80 -23.09
N LEU A 121 10.10 11.96 -22.34
CA LEU A 121 9.17 13.08 -22.48
C LEU A 121 9.55 14.34 -21.68
N GLY A 122 10.64 14.31 -20.89
CA GLY A 122 11.16 15.47 -20.16
C GLY A 122 10.11 16.22 -19.32
N ILE A 123 9.27 15.48 -18.58
CA ILE A 123 8.12 16.04 -17.87
C ILE A 123 8.50 16.50 -16.45
N LEU A 124 9.41 15.76 -15.82
CA LEU A 124 9.83 15.99 -14.44
C LEU A 124 11.20 16.68 -14.40
N SER A 125 11.28 17.76 -13.60
CA SER A 125 12.53 18.43 -13.26
C SER A 125 13.20 17.78 -12.05
N LEU A 126 14.48 18.06 -11.82
CA LEU A 126 15.21 17.51 -10.67
C LEU A 126 14.60 17.89 -9.30
N PRO A 127 14.11 19.13 -9.08
CA PRO A 127 13.35 19.45 -7.87
C PRO A 127 12.10 18.60 -7.68
N ASP A 128 11.32 18.38 -8.75
CA ASP A 128 10.11 17.53 -8.69
C ASP A 128 10.50 16.11 -8.26
N VAL A 129 11.53 15.54 -8.88
CA VAL A 129 12.05 14.21 -8.56
C VAL A 129 12.39 14.09 -7.08
N ARG A 130 13.07 15.09 -6.51
CA ARG A 130 13.46 15.08 -5.09
C ARG A 130 12.23 15.10 -4.17
N GLN A 131 11.28 15.99 -4.43
CA GLN A 131 10.06 16.11 -3.63
C GLN A 131 9.20 14.85 -3.71
N LEU A 132 8.98 14.34 -4.93
CA LEU A 132 8.22 13.11 -5.16
C LEU A 132 8.90 11.92 -4.49
N THR A 133 10.23 11.80 -4.59
CA THR A 133 10.97 10.72 -3.92
C THR A 133 10.82 10.80 -2.40
N GLN A 134 10.89 12.00 -1.83
CA GLN A 134 10.69 12.21 -0.40
C GLN A 134 9.28 11.78 0.03
N PHE A 135 8.25 12.18 -0.72
CA PHE A 135 6.86 11.78 -0.47
C PHE A 135 6.71 10.25 -0.48
N VAL A 136 7.09 9.58 -1.58
CA VAL A 136 6.93 8.12 -1.71
C VAL A 136 7.76 7.36 -0.68
N SER A 137 8.93 7.88 -0.33
CA SER A 137 9.77 7.25 0.70
C SER A 137 9.09 7.27 2.06
N GLY A 138 8.47 8.40 2.45
CA GLY A 138 7.77 8.54 3.73
C GLY A 138 6.38 7.89 3.77
N THR A 139 5.74 7.67 2.62
CA THR A 139 4.42 7.03 2.55
C THR A 139 4.55 5.55 2.20
N LEU A 140 4.84 5.23 0.94
CA LEU A 140 4.84 3.87 0.42
C LEU A 140 6.01 3.05 0.93
N PHE A 141 7.26 3.50 0.75
CA PHE A 141 8.43 2.65 1.01
C PHE A 141 8.67 2.44 2.51
N GLN A 142 8.38 3.44 3.35
CA GLN A 142 8.41 3.29 4.81
C GLN A 142 7.44 2.20 5.28
N HIS A 143 6.29 2.06 4.62
CA HIS A 143 5.23 1.11 4.98
C HIS A 143 5.09 -0.04 3.98
N PHE A 144 6.14 -0.34 3.21
CA PHE A 144 6.06 -1.22 2.03
C PHE A 144 5.48 -2.60 2.37
N VAL A 145 5.90 -3.20 3.49
CA VAL A 145 5.42 -4.52 3.91
C VAL A 145 3.91 -4.51 4.20
N LEU A 146 3.37 -3.41 4.71
CA LEU A 146 1.93 -3.27 4.94
C LEU A 146 1.19 -3.18 3.61
N TYR A 147 1.65 -2.34 2.69
CA TYR A 147 1.09 -2.25 1.34
C TYR A 147 1.15 -3.61 0.62
N GLN A 148 2.28 -4.31 0.68
CA GLN A 148 2.43 -5.64 0.09
C GLN A 148 1.47 -6.68 0.72
N SER A 149 1.30 -6.63 2.04
CA SER A 149 0.38 -7.53 2.77
C SER A 149 -1.09 -7.25 2.47
N VAL A 150 -1.44 -6.02 2.10
CA VAL A 150 -2.82 -5.68 1.73
C VAL A 150 -3.07 -5.97 0.25
N LEU A 151 -2.15 -5.54 -0.61
CA LEU A 151 -2.35 -5.53 -2.05
C LEU A 151 -2.04 -6.87 -2.72
N VAL A 152 -0.99 -7.58 -2.29
CA VAL A 152 -0.47 -8.76 -3.01
C VAL A 152 -0.96 -10.05 -2.37
N CYS A 153 -0.73 -10.18 -1.08
CA CYS A 153 -1.12 -11.34 -0.29
C CYS A 153 -2.09 -10.85 0.77
N PRO A 154 -3.33 -10.42 0.40
CA PRO A 154 -4.32 -10.05 1.39
C PRO A 154 -4.35 -11.20 2.37
N GLN A 155 -3.90 -10.94 3.60
CA GLN A 155 -4.01 -11.95 4.63
C GLN A 155 -5.51 -12.17 4.74
N GLU A 156 -6.00 -13.26 4.13
CA GLU A 156 -7.25 -13.82 4.55
C GLU A 156 -7.10 -13.88 6.05
N ALA A 157 -7.88 -13.07 6.75
CA ALA A 157 -8.21 -13.35 8.13
C ALA A 157 -8.95 -14.69 8.04
N ASN A 158 -8.19 -15.76 7.85
CA ASN A 158 -8.58 -17.13 8.03
C ASN A 158 -8.75 -17.21 9.54
N VAL A 159 -9.85 -16.61 10.01
CA VAL A 159 -10.48 -16.98 11.27
C VAL A 159 -11.04 -18.36 11.00
N LYS A 160 -10.14 -19.33 10.83
CA LYS A 160 -10.46 -20.73 11.01
C LYS A 160 -10.86 -20.78 12.47
N GLN A 161 -12.15 -20.81 12.73
CA GLN A 161 -12.65 -21.20 14.03
C GLN A 161 -12.17 -22.64 14.21
N VAL A 162 -11.02 -22.79 14.85
CA VAL A 162 -10.53 -24.11 15.23
C VAL A 162 -11.29 -24.44 16.50
N GLU A 163 -12.19 -25.41 16.41
CA GLU A 163 -12.80 -26.02 17.58
C GLU A 163 -11.70 -26.78 18.33
N VAL A 164 -11.12 -26.13 19.33
CA VAL A 164 -10.10 -26.74 20.19
C VAL A 164 -10.83 -27.48 21.31
N SER A 165 -10.98 -28.80 21.16
CA SER A 165 -11.41 -29.65 22.26
C SER A 165 -10.27 -29.77 23.26
N PHE A 166 -10.41 -29.14 24.43
CA PHE A 166 -9.48 -29.34 25.53
C PHE A 166 -9.79 -30.67 26.23
N GLU A 167 -8.77 -31.53 26.38
CA GLU A 167 -8.87 -32.66 27.30
C GLU A 167 -9.09 -32.11 28.72
N ALA A 168 -10.05 -32.67 29.44
CA ALA A 168 -10.34 -32.24 30.81
C ALA A 168 -9.07 -32.29 31.67
N PRO A 169 -8.86 -31.32 32.58
CA PRO A 169 -7.68 -31.31 33.42
C PRO A 169 -7.58 -32.63 34.19
N ARG A 170 -6.41 -33.28 34.11
CA ARG A 170 -6.15 -34.50 34.89
C ARG A 170 -6.27 -34.18 36.37
N ALA A 171 -6.81 -35.14 37.13
CA ALA A 171 -6.89 -35.03 38.58
C ALA A 171 -5.49 -34.72 39.16
N PRO A 172 -5.42 -33.88 40.20
CA PRO A 172 -4.14 -33.52 40.81
C PRO A 172 -3.40 -34.80 41.24
N PRO A 173 -2.07 -34.87 41.03
CA PRO A 173 -1.30 -36.05 41.40
C PRO A 173 -1.40 -36.31 42.90
N ASP A 174 -1.57 -37.57 43.28
CA ASP A 174 -1.65 -37.97 44.68
C ASP A 174 -0.30 -37.76 45.38
N LEU A 175 -0.22 -36.67 46.14
CA LEU A 175 0.98 -36.27 46.89
C LEU A 175 1.38 -37.30 47.96
N ARG A 176 0.47 -38.19 48.36
CA ARG A 176 0.75 -39.26 49.34
C ARG A 176 1.68 -40.35 48.77
N ARG A 177 1.80 -40.43 47.45
CA ARG A 177 2.67 -41.41 46.75
C ARG A 177 4.02 -40.82 46.33
N GLY A 178 4.25 -39.54 46.60
CA GLY A 178 5.51 -38.86 46.30
C GLY A 178 6.62 -39.38 47.23
N LYS A 179 7.60 -40.10 46.68
CA LYS A 179 8.86 -40.37 47.39
C LYS A 179 9.78 -39.17 47.20
N LEU A 180 10.22 -38.56 48.30
CA LEU A 180 11.34 -37.63 48.28
C LEU A 180 12.56 -38.39 47.74
N ARG A 181 13.08 -37.96 46.58
CA ARG A 181 14.42 -38.37 46.15
C ARG A 181 15.41 -37.60 47.03
N VAL A 182 16.00 -38.31 47.98
CA VAL A 182 17.23 -37.90 48.67
C VAL A 182 18.40 -38.34 47.80
#